data_AF-A0A231RIF6-F1
#
_entry.id   AF-A0A231RIF6-F1
#
_cell.length_a   1.000
_cell.length_b   1.000
_cell.length_c   1.000
_cell.angle_alpha   90.00
_cell.angle_beta   90.00
_cell.angle_gamma   90.00
#
_symmetry.space_group_name_H-M   'P 1'
#
loop_
_entity.id
_entity.type
_entity.pdbx_description
1 polymer ?
#
loop_
_entity_poly.entity_id
_entity_poly.type
_entity_poly.pdbx_seq_one_letter_code
_entity_poly.pdbx_strand_id
1 'polypeptide(L)'
;MRQGLIIAGLGLAVWAVPTLFFLLFGDWVLLEVGEAYFGTSLFLLEMLSLLLLIGLALIVRLRLVKERGSAARFGYAAAVIGLLLNAFVIWHRGSVFSSFTEGQHHAYAVWMTFAYVLTLLVPAIVDRIVKEPAKVEETPAVSDPAVAEEAGPDEEAARPL
;
A
#
# COMPACT_ATOMS: atom_id res chain seq x y z
N MET A 1 2.09 -2.50 -20.45
CA MET A 1 3.53 -2.77 -20.18
C MET A 1 4.15 -1.78 -19.17
N ARG A 2 4.00 -0.45 -19.32
CA ARG A 2 4.62 0.55 -18.43
C ARG A 2 4.25 0.42 -16.94
N GLN A 3 2.97 0.21 -16.62
CA GLN A 3 2.52 0.05 -15.22
C GLN A 3 3.14 -1.18 -14.52
N GLY A 4 3.28 -2.30 -15.23
CA GLY A 4 3.91 -3.52 -14.67
C GLY A 4 5.38 -3.32 -14.33
N LEU A 5 6.13 -2.60 -15.18
CA LEU A 5 7.53 -2.23 -14.92
C LEU A 5 7.67 -1.33 -13.70
N ILE A 6 6.75 -0.38 -13.51
CA ILE A 6 6.75 0.51 -12.35
C ILE A 6 6.47 -0.29 -11.06
N ILE A 7 5.47 -1.18 -11.08
CA ILE A 7 5.13 -2.01 -9.92
C ILE A 7 6.29 -2.96 -9.57
N ALA A 8 6.91 -3.60 -10.56
CA ALA A 8 8.05 -4.48 -10.35
C ALA A 8 9.27 -3.72 -9.82
N GLY A 9 9.59 -2.56 -10.39
CA GLY A 9 10.68 -1.70 -9.92
C GLY A 9 10.45 -1.20 -8.49
N LEU A 10 9.20 -0.86 -8.16
CA LEU A 10 8.86 -0.46 -6.79
C LEU A 10 8.93 -1.64 -5.82
N GLY A 11 8.52 -2.84 -6.23
CA GLY A 11 8.69 -4.06 -5.44
C GLY A 11 10.16 -4.39 -5.18
N LEU A 12 11.03 -4.20 -6.18
CA LEU A 12 12.48 -4.31 -6.01
C LEU A 12 13.00 -3.26 -5.02
N ALA A 13 12.52 -2.02 -5.09
CA ALA A 13 12.91 -0.97 -4.14
C ALA A 13 12.47 -1.30 -2.70
N VAL A 14 11.26 -1.84 -2.51
CA VAL A 14 10.75 -2.31 -1.20
C VAL A 14 11.66 -3.36 -0.59
N TRP A 15 12.30 -4.20 -1.40
CA TRP A 15 13.26 -5.17 -0.93
C TRP A 15 14.67 -4.58 -0.73
N ALA A 16 15.15 -3.79 -1.69
CA ALA A 16 16.52 -3.30 -1.71
C ALA A 16 16.81 -2.28 -0.59
N VAL A 17 15.85 -1.39 -0.31
CA VAL A 17 16.00 -0.36 0.73
C VAL A 17 16.23 -0.96 2.13
N PRO A 18 15.35 -1.84 2.65
CA PRO A 18 15.59 -2.46 3.94
C PRO A 18 16.83 -3.35 3.93
N THR A 19 17.10 -4.10 2.84
CA THR A 19 18.32 -4.92 2.74
C THR A 19 19.58 -4.07 2.90
N LEU A 20 19.64 -2.91 2.23
CA LEU A 20 20.75 -1.98 2.36
C LEU A 20 20.81 -1.35 3.77
N PHE A 21 19.66 -1.03 4.37
CA PHE A 21 19.58 -0.54 5.73
C PHE A 21 20.19 -1.54 6.74
N PHE A 22 19.86 -2.83 6.62
CA PHE A 22 20.47 -3.87 7.47
C PHE A 22 21.95 -4.10 7.15
N LEU A 23 22.36 -3.91 5.90
CA LEU A 23 23.77 -4.02 5.54
C LEU A 23 24.61 -2.90 6.21
N LEU A 24 24.04 -1.70 6.34
CA LEU A 24 24.75 -0.54 6.91
C LEU A 24 24.60 -0.41 8.44
N PHE A 25 23.43 -0.74 8.98
CA PHE A 25 23.06 -0.47 10.37
C PHE A 25 22.58 -1.71 11.13
N GLY A 26 22.56 -2.87 10.47
CA GLY A 26 21.98 -4.09 11.02
C GLY A 26 22.63 -4.55 12.31
N ASP A 27 23.95 -4.47 12.40
CA ASP A 27 24.70 -4.87 13.59
C ASP A 27 24.31 -4.06 14.84
N TRP A 28 23.91 -2.79 14.66
CA TRP A 28 23.50 -1.93 15.77
C TRP A 28 21.99 -2.01 16.05
N VAL A 29 21.17 -2.15 15.01
CA VAL A 29 19.72 -2.03 15.14
C VAL A 29 19.05 -3.37 15.46
N LEU A 30 19.66 -4.48 15.03
CA LEU A 30 19.12 -5.82 15.16
C LEU A 30 19.87 -6.55 16.28
N LEU A 31 19.20 -6.68 17.42
CA LEU A 31 19.76 -7.39 18.56
C LEU A 31 19.64 -8.90 18.38
N GLU A 32 20.53 -9.64 19.03
CA GLU A 32 20.53 -11.10 18.99
C GLU A 32 19.34 -11.72 19.73
N VAL A 33 18.94 -12.91 19.27
CA VAL A 33 17.93 -13.72 19.94
C VAL A 33 18.49 -14.20 21.27
N GLY A 34 17.97 -13.65 22.38
CA GLY A 34 18.41 -13.96 23.74
C GLY A 34 18.81 -12.72 24.54
N GLU A 35 18.98 -11.57 23.90
CA GLU A 35 19.22 -10.31 24.60
C GLU A 35 17.94 -9.74 25.24
N ALA A 36 18.10 -9.07 26.38
CA ALA A 36 17.00 -8.53 27.18
C ALA A 36 16.08 -7.56 26.39
N TYR A 37 16.65 -6.84 25.42
CA TYR A 37 15.94 -5.83 24.64
C TYR A 37 15.56 -6.29 23.22
N PHE A 38 15.78 -7.56 22.89
CA PHE A 38 15.46 -8.13 21.56
C PHE A 38 14.02 -7.81 21.12
N GLY A 39 13.04 -8.04 21.99
CA GLY A 39 11.63 -7.79 21.67
C GLY A 39 11.33 -6.31 21.40
N THR A 40 11.96 -5.39 22.14
CA THR A 40 11.79 -3.94 21.95
C THR A 40 12.43 -3.48 20.64
N SER A 41 13.64 -3.94 20.33
CA SER A 41 14.30 -3.68 19.05
C SER A 41 13.43 -4.18 17.90
N LEU A 42 12.97 -5.44 17.96
CA LEU A 42 12.13 -6.03 16.92
C LEU A 42 10.81 -5.27 16.75
N PHE A 43 10.17 -4.85 17.84
CA PHE A 43 8.95 -4.05 17.79
C PHE A 43 9.18 -2.66 17.16
N LEU A 44 10.29 -1.99 17.46
CA LEU A 44 10.65 -0.70 16.87
C LEU A 44 10.91 -0.83 15.35
N LEU A 45 11.63 -1.88 14.95
CA LEU A 45 11.86 -2.22 13.55
C LEU A 45 10.53 -2.48 12.82
N GLU A 46 9.64 -3.22 13.45
CA GLU A 46 8.32 -3.53 12.89
C GLU A 46 7.46 -2.29 12.75
N MET A 47 7.45 -1.41 13.77
CA MET A 47 6.75 -0.13 13.71
C MET A 47 7.28 0.77 12.59
N LEU A 48 8.60 0.85 12.44
CA LEU A 48 9.22 1.61 11.35
C LEU A 48 8.84 1.02 9.99
N SER A 49 8.89 -0.30 9.85
CA SER A 49 8.51 -1.01 8.62
C SER A 49 7.05 -0.77 8.26
N LEU A 50 6.16 -0.83 9.25
CA LEU A 50 4.74 -0.54 9.10
C LEU A 50 4.49 0.90 8.62
N LEU A 51 5.14 1.88 9.24
CA LEU A 51 5.02 3.28 8.85
C LEU A 51 5.48 3.52 7.40
N LEU A 52 6.62 2.95 7.03
CA LEU A 52 7.16 3.04 5.67
C LEU A 52 6.23 2.38 4.65
N LEU A 53 5.68 1.20 4.97
CA LEU A 53 4.74 0.49 4.09
C LEU A 53 3.43 1.26 3.92
N ILE A 54 2.89 1.87 4.98
CA ILE A 54 1.70 2.74 4.88
C ILE A 54 2.01 3.93 3.98
N GLY A 55 3.10 4.64 4.22
CA GLY A 55 3.51 5.79 3.41
C GLY A 55 3.64 5.43 1.94
N LEU A 56 4.28 4.29 1.65
CA LEU A 56 4.45 3.81 0.29
C LEU A 56 3.14 3.36 -0.36
N ALA A 57 2.29 2.62 0.37
CA ALA A 57 0.98 2.20 -0.13
C ALA A 57 0.09 3.41 -0.46
N LEU A 58 0.14 4.47 0.35
CA LEU A 58 -0.54 5.74 0.08
C LEU A 58 0.04 6.44 -1.14
N ILE A 59 1.38 6.53 -1.27
CA ILE A 59 2.01 7.12 -2.47
C ILE A 59 1.62 6.36 -3.73
N VAL A 60 1.62 5.03 -3.70
CA VAL A 60 1.20 4.20 -4.84
C VAL A 60 -0.24 4.50 -5.22
N ARG A 61 -1.14 4.49 -4.23
CA ARG A 61 -2.58 4.67 -4.46
C ARG A 61 -2.96 6.09 -4.86
N LEU A 62 -2.38 7.10 -4.21
CA LEU A 62 -2.75 8.50 -4.40
C LEU A 62 -2.00 9.15 -5.56
N ARG A 63 -0.75 8.77 -5.81
CA ARG A 63 0.11 9.44 -6.80
C ARG A 63 0.44 8.63 -8.04
N LEU A 64 0.59 7.30 -7.96
CA LEU A 64 1.08 6.52 -9.11
C LEU A 64 -0.04 5.82 -9.88
N VAL A 65 -1.00 5.20 -9.20
CA VAL A 65 -2.05 4.39 -9.85
C VAL A 65 -3.37 4.56 -9.11
N LYS A 66 -4.25 5.37 -9.68
CA LYS A 66 -5.60 5.67 -9.14
C LYS A 66 -6.62 4.54 -9.37
N GLU A 67 -6.17 3.37 -9.86
CA GLU A 67 -7.01 2.22 -10.15
C GLU A 67 -7.27 1.36 -8.90
N ARG A 68 -8.49 0.82 -8.79
CA ARG A 68 -8.88 -0.13 -7.73
C ARG A 68 -7.95 -1.35 -7.71
N GLY A 69 -7.50 -1.76 -6.53
CA GLY A 69 -6.69 -2.96 -6.38
C GLY A 69 -5.20 -2.78 -6.68
N SER A 70 -4.75 -1.58 -7.08
CA SER A 70 -3.35 -1.39 -7.47
C SER A 70 -2.39 -1.52 -6.29
N ALA A 71 -2.77 -1.09 -5.09
CA ALA A 71 -1.93 -1.22 -3.90
C ALA A 71 -1.77 -2.69 -3.50
N ALA A 72 -2.84 -3.49 -3.53
CA ALA A 72 -2.78 -4.92 -3.24
C ALA A 72 -1.92 -5.70 -4.25
N ARG A 73 -2.06 -5.41 -5.56
CA ARG A 73 -1.21 -6.00 -6.61
C ARG A 73 0.26 -5.64 -6.41
N PHE A 74 0.53 -4.40 -5.99
CA PHE A 74 1.88 -3.96 -5.64
C PHE A 74 2.44 -4.73 -4.45
N GLY A 75 1.69 -4.86 -3.34
CA GLY A 75 2.11 -5.63 -2.17
C GLY A 75 2.42 -7.09 -2.53
N TYR A 76 1.58 -7.71 -3.37
CA TYR A 76 1.82 -9.06 -3.87
C TYR A 76 3.09 -9.17 -4.73
N ALA A 77 3.27 -8.27 -5.70
CA ALA A 77 4.46 -8.26 -6.55
C ALA A 77 5.75 -8.01 -5.74
N ALA A 78 5.70 -7.07 -4.79
CA ALA A 78 6.80 -6.79 -3.88
C ALA A 78 7.14 -8.01 -3.01
N ALA A 79 6.14 -8.71 -2.48
CA ALA A 79 6.36 -9.92 -1.69
C ALA A 79 6.98 -11.05 -2.52
N VAL A 80 6.49 -11.31 -3.74
CA VAL A 80 7.04 -12.36 -4.61
C VAL A 80 8.49 -12.07 -4.98
N ILE A 81 8.78 -10.85 -5.46
CA ILE A 81 10.15 -10.44 -5.83
C ILE A 81 11.05 -10.46 -4.59
N GLY A 82 10.60 -9.87 -3.49
CA GLY A 82 11.36 -9.78 -2.26
C GLY A 82 11.67 -11.17 -1.67
N LEU A 83 10.70 -12.08 -1.60
CA LEU A 83 10.91 -13.43 -1.06
C LEU A 83 11.94 -14.22 -1.88
N LEU A 84 11.88 -14.12 -3.21
CA LEU A 84 12.85 -14.76 -4.09
C LEU A 84 14.27 -14.22 -3.85
N LEU A 85 14.41 -12.90 -3.76
CA LEU A 85 15.71 -12.26 -3.49
C LEU A 85 16.19 -12.55 -2.06
N ASN A 86 15.30 -12.59 -1.08
CA ASN A 86 15.67 -12.93 0.30
C ASN A 86 16.05 -14.39 0.49
N ALA A 87 15.50 -15.31 -0.30
CA ALA A 87 15.99 -16.68 -0.32
C ALA A 87 17.48 -16.72 -0.72
N PHE A 88 17.87 -15.91 -1.72
CA PHE A 88 19.28 -15.77 -2.11
C PHE A 88 20.14 -15.13 -1.01
N VAL A 89 19.63 -14.09 -0.35
CA VAL A 89 20.31 -13.44 0.79
C VAL A 89 20.52 -14.41 1.94
N ILE A 90 19.51 -15.20 2.32
CA ILE A 90 19.62 -16.20 3.40
C ILE A 90 20.61 -17.30 3.01
N TRP A 91 20.58 -17.76 1.76
CA TRP A 91 21.52 -18.76 1.26
C TRP A 91 22.96 -18.26 1.40
N HIS A 92 23.22 -17.01 1.01
CA HIS A 92 24.55 -16.38 1.06
C HIS A 92 24.73 -15.47 2.28
N ARG A 93 24.06 -15.77 3.40
CA ARG A 93 23.95 -14.86 4.56
C ARG A 93 25.29 -14.36 5.09
N GLY A 94 26.30 -15.23 5.15
CA GLY A 94 27.64 -14.87 5.65
C GLY A 94 28.43 -13.97 4.68
N SER A 95 28.06 -13.92 3.40
CA SER A 95 28.67 -13.00 2.43
C SER A 95 27.90 -11.69 2.32
N VAL A 96 26.57 -11.71 2.47
CA VAL A 96 25.74 -10.50 2.33
C VAL A 96 25.75 -9.67 3.61
N PHE A 97 25.66 -10.32 4.77
CA PHE A 97 25.73 -9.70 6.09
C PHE A 97 26.93 -10.26 6.85
N SER A 98 28.14 -9.96 6.37
CA SER A 98 29.37 -10.47 6.96
C SER A 98 29.66 -9.96 8.38
N SER A 99 29.03 -8.85 8.77
CA SER A 99 29.12 -8.29 10.12
C SER A 99 28.19 -8.97 11.12
N PHE A 100 27.21 -9.76 10.65
CA PHE A 100 26.21 -10.33 11.55
C PHE A 100 26.75 -11.53 12.31
N THR A 101 26.36 -11.65 13.56
CA THR A 101 26.52 -12.88 14.34
C THR A 101 25.45 -13.91 13.98
N GLU A 102 25.62 -15.15 14.45
CA GLU A 102 24.64 -16.20 14.25
C GLU A 102 23.27 -15.86 14.87
N GLY A 103 23.27 -15.19 16.03
CA GLY A 103 22.06 -14.68 16.68
C GLY A 103 21.36 -13.59 15.87
N GLN A 104 22.11 -12.68 15.25
CA GLN A 104 21.56 -11.63 14.39
C GLN A 104 21.00 -12.18 13.07
N HIS A 105 21.61 -13.22 12.50
CA HIS A 105 21.02 -13.90 11.34
C HIS A 105 19.66 -14.53 11.66
N HIS A 106 19.50 -15.11 12.85
CA HIS A 106 18.20 -15.60 13.31
C HIS A 106 17.21 -14.46 13.56
N ALA A 107 17.63 -13.39 14.23
CA ALA A 107 16.81 -12.19 14.44
C ALA A 107 16.30 -11.60 13.12
N TYR A 108 17.16 -11.55 12.10
CA TYR A 108 16.83 -11.05 10.77
C TYR A 108 15.78 -11.92 10.10
N ALA A 109 15.92 -13.24 10.18
CA ALA A 109 14.92 -14.16 9.65
C ALA A 109 13.55 -13.98 10.33
N VAL A 110 13.52 -13.80 11.66
CA VAL A 110 12.29 -13.52 12.40
C VAL A 110 11.67 -12.21 11.94
N TRP A 111 12.43 -11.11 11.92
CA TRP A 111 11.95 -9.81 11.43
C TRP A 111 11.39 -9.90 10.01
N MET A 112 12.08 -10.61 9.10
CA MET A 112 11.61 -10.77 7.72
C MET A 112 10.24 -11.44 7.63
N THR A 113 9.95 -12.43 8.48
CA THR A 113 8.63 -13.08 8.44
C THR A 113 7.51 -12.09 8.75
N PHE A 114 7.69 -11.22 9.75
CA PHE A 114 6.73 -10.18 10.09
C PHE A 114 6.66 -9.11 9.00
N ALA A 115 7.80 -8.65 8.49
CA ALA A 115 7.88 -7.67 7.42
C ALA A 115 7.15 -8.10 6.14
N TYR A 116 7.22 -9.37 5.74
CA TYR A 116 6.47 -9.86 4.57
C TYR A 116 4.96 -9.99 4.84
N VAL A 117 4.56 -10.37 6.05
CA VAL A 117 3.16 -10.34 6.46
C VAL A 117 2.61 -8.92 6.34
N LEU A 118 3.35 -7.91 6.83
CA LEU A 118 2.96 -6.51 6.65
C LEU A 118 2.96 -6.07 5.19
N THR A 119 3.96 -6.48 4.40
CA THR A 119 4.06 -6.13 2.98
C THR A 119 2.86 -6.62 2.19
N LEU A 120 2.24 -7.74 2.60
CA LEU A 120 0.99 -8.24 2.03
C LEU A 120 -0.25 -7.56 2.63
N LEU A 121 -0.32 -7.42 3.95
CA LEU A 121 -1.51 -6.93 4.65
C LEU A 121 -1.72 -5.42 4.47
N VAL A 122 -0.68 -4.61 4.65
CA VAL A 122 -0.80 -3.15 4.65
C VAL A 122 -1.37 -2.63 3.33
N PRO A 123 -0.85 -3.00 2.15
CA PRO A 123 -1.39 -2.51 0.89
C PRO A 123 -2.81 -3.02 0.62
N ALA A 124 -3.15 -4.24 1.07
CA ALA A 124 -4.49 -4.80 0.93
C ALA A 124 -5.51 -4.06 1.83
N ILE A 125 -5.12 -3.72 3.06
CA ILE A 125 -5.95 -2.93 3.98
C ILE A 125 -6.12 -1.51 3.46
N VAL A 126 -5.03 -0.86 3.03
CA VAL A 126 -5.09 0.48 2.41
C VAL A 126 -5.98 0.47 1.18
N ASP A 127 -5.93 -0.58 0.35
CA ASP A 127 -6.80 -0.75 -0.82
C ASP A 127 -8.30 -0.87 -0.44
N ARG A 128 -8.60 -1.53 0.69
CA ARG A 128 -9.97 -1.62 1.21
C ARG A 128 -10.48 -0.32 1.85
N ILE A 129 -9.63 0.37 2.62
CA ILE A 129 -10.01 1.58 3.38
C ILE A 129 -10.26 2.75 2.44
N VAL A 130 -9.39 3.00 1.46
CA VAL A 130 -9.52 4.18 0.58
C VAL A 130 -10.53 3.95 -0.57
N LYS A 131 -11.60 3.14 -0.35
CA LYS A 131 -12.80 3.20 -1.20
C LYS A 131 -13.31 4.65 -1.17
N GLU A 132 -13.34 5.30 -2.32
CA GLU A 132 -13.89 6.66 -2.48
C GLU A 132 -15.30 6.78 -1.87
N PRO A 133 -15.67 7.99 -1.38
CA PRO A 133 -17.01 8.28 -0.91
C PRO A 133 -18.02 7.80 -1.94
N ALA A 134 -19.14 7.26 -1.44
CA ALA A 134 -20.25 6.80 -2.26
C ALA A 134 -20.38 7.72 -3.48
N LYS A 135 -20.17 7.15 -4.67
CA LYS A 135 -20.69 7.74 -5.90
C LYS A 135 -22.16 7.97 -5.58
N VAL A 136 -22.54 9.23 -5.31
CA VAL A 136 -23.94 9.61 -5.30
C VAL A 136 -24.40 9.15 -6.67
N GLU A 137 -25.21 8.11 -6.68
CA GLU A 137 -25.96 7.73 -7.85
C GLU A 137 -26.74 9.00 -8.22
N GLU A 138 -26.25 9.72 -9.22
CA GLU A 138 -27.14 10.51 -10.05
C GLU A 138 -28.11 9.49 -10.64
N THR A 139 -29.23 9.32 -9.94
CA THR A 139 -30.43 8.67 -10.45
C THR A 139 -30.70 9.26 -11.83
N PRO A 140 -30.71 8.46 -12.91
CA PRO A 140 -31.05 8.97 -14.21
C PRO A 140 -32.55 9.31 -14.24
N ALA A 141 -32.81 10.59 -14.51
CA ALA A 141 -33.96 11.16 -15.20
C ALA A 141 -35.38 10.97 -14.63
N VAL A 142 -35.99 12.10 -14.26
CA VAL A 142 -37.26 12.50 -14.89
C VAL A 142 -37.12 13.98 -15.29
N SER A 143 -36.67 14.22 -16.53
CA SER A 143 -37.01 15.44 -17.24
C SER A 143 -38.42 15.26 -17.77
N ASP A 144 -39.40 15.81 -17.06
CA ASP A 144 -40.77 15.98 -17.57
C ASP A 144 -40.85 17.39 -18.16
N PRO A 145 -40.82 17.59 -19.49
CA PRO A 145 -40.89 18.91 -20.10
C PRO A 145 -42.36 19.27 -20.36
N ALA A 146 -43.20 19.27 -19.33
CA ALA A 146 -44.64 19.46 -19.54
C ALA A 146 -45.40 20.15 -18.40
N VAL A 147 -44.76 20.94 -17.52
CA VAL A 147 -45.52 21.86 -16.64
C VAL A 147 -44.69 23.10 -16.29
N ALA A 148 -44.55 24.03 -17.23
CA ALA A 148 -44.23 25.42 -16.94
C ALA A 148 -44.70 26.29 -18.12
N GLU A 149 -45.37 27.40 -17.81
CA GLU A 149 -46.20 28.28 -18.66
C GLU A 149 -47.59 27.68 -18.93
N GLU A 150 -48.69 28.21 -18.39
CA GLU A 150 -49.04 29.62 -18.41
C GLU A 150 -49.56 30.14 -17.05
N ALA A 151 -49.09 31.33 -16.66
CA ALA A 151 -49.70 32.14 -15.62
C ALA A 151 -49.94 33.57 -16.16
N GLY A 152 -51.20 33.83 -16.55
CA GLY A 152 -51.90 35.12 -16.57
C GLY A 152 -51.67 36.05 -17.77
N PRO A 153 -52.45 37.15 -17.96
CA PRO A 153 -53.64 37.61 -17.21
C PRO A 153 -54.85 38.03 -18.10
N ASP A 154 -56.00 38.27 -17.44
CA ASP A 154 -57.10 39.22 -17.74
C ASP A 154 -57.73 39.44 -19.14
N GLU A 155 -59.04 39.72 -19.07
CA GLU A 155 -59.87 40.55 -19.97
C GLU A 155 -60.43 39.99 -21.30
N GLU A 156 -61.74 39.72 -21.23
CA GLU A 156 -62.78 40.46 -21.97
C GLU A 156 -63.14 40.06 -23.42
N ALA A 157 -64.47 40.02 -23.63
CA ALA A 157 -65.21 40.13 -24.88
C ALA A 157 -65.07 39.03 -25.95
N ALA A 158 -66.11 38.20 -26.08
CA ALA A 158 -67.15 38.40 -27.09
C ALA A 158 -67.87 37.09 -27.44
N ARG A 159 -69.19 37.05 -27.21
CA ARG A 159 -70.11 36.17 -27.98
C ARG A 159 -70.05 36.55 -29.46
N PRO A 160 -70.17 35.58 -30.39
CA PRO A 160 -71.47 35.31 -31.05
C PRO A 160 -71.68 33.78 -31.22
N LEU A 161 -72.83 33.19 -31.51
CA LEU A 161 -74.20 33.59 -31.85
C LEU A 161 -75.10 32.42 -31.38
#